data_AF-A0A3B8SQ88-F1
#
_entry.id   AF-A0A3B8SQ88-F1
#
_cell.length_a   1.000
_cell.length_b   1.000
_cell.length_c   1.000
_cell.angle_alpha   90.00
_cell.angle_beta   90.00
_cell.angle_gamma   90.00
#
_symmetry.space_group_name_H-M   'P 1'
#
loop_
_entity.id
_entity.type
_entity.pdbx_description
1 polymer ?
#
loop_
_entity_poly.entity_id
_entity_poly.type
_entity_poly.pdbx_seq_one_letter_code
_entity_poly.pdbx_strand_id
1 'polypeptide(L)'
;MKRINSNVYTRGKFGKNPRETVDTDNEFLYSHGIYPTKIKKEDLPESYVEIRSRVIWYMLGYVKTADVVDIDYIPLKINHLFKDDYMYISYKDKLSYKNNRYGFMEVTNYDVCICGNSIIPVLLGIEKYSNIYFKS
;
A
#
# COMPACT_ATOMS: atom_id res chain seq x y z
N MET A 1 -11.37 8.22 -21.27
CA MET A 1 -10.93 7.26 -20.25
C MET A 1 -10.03 8.00 -19.25
N LYS A 2 -10.29 7.90 -17.94
CA LYS A 2 -9.43 8.54 -16.93
C LYS A 2 -8.10 7.78 -16.86
N ARG A 3 -6.96 8.48 -16.78
CA ARG A 3 -5.65 7.84 -16.72
C ARG A 3 -5.35 7.42 -15.28
N ILE A 4 -5.21 6.12 -15.07
CA ILE A 4 -4.85 5.52 -13.78
C ILE A 4 -3.37 5.17 -13.84
N ASN A 5 -2.57 5.81 -12.99
CA ASN A 5 -1.11 5.77 -13.08
C ASN A 5 -0.39 5.63 -11.72
N SER A 6 -1.14 5.55 -10.62
CA SER A 6 -0.59 5.39 -9.28
C SER A 6 -0.86 4.01 -8.72
N ASN A 7 0.11 3.46 -8.02
CA ASN A 7 -0.02 2.18 -7.32
C ASN A 7 -0.89 2.29 -6.06
N VAL A 8 -1.12 3.51 -5.56
CA VAL A 8 -1.97 3.76 -4.40
C VAL A 8 -2.84 5.00 -4.59
N TYR A 9 -4.11 4.86 -4.23
CA TYR A 9 -5.07 5.94 -4.14
C TYR A 9 -5.68 5.97 -2.73
N THR A 10 -6.02 7.15 -2.22
CA THR A 10 -6.68 7.29 -0.91
C THR A 10 -7.89 8.19 -1.02
N ARG A 11 -8.89 7.96 -0.16
CA ARG A 11 -10.10 8.79 -0.11
C ARG A 11 -9.87 10.15 0.53
N GLY A 12 -8.89 10.22 1.44
CA GLY A 12 -8.42 11.47 2.03
C GLY A 12 -7.04 11.88 1.53
N LYS A 13 -6.61 13.05 1.98
CA LYS A 13 -5.31 13.64 1.70
C LYS A 13 -4.47 13.71 2.98
N PHE A 14 -3.17 13.46 2.86
CA PHE A 14 -2.23 13.72 3.95
C PHE A 14 -2.16 15.22 4.26
N GLY A 15 -2.29 15.54 5.53
CA GLY A 15 -2.16 16.89 6.05
C GLY A 15 -0.71 17.38 6.09
N LYS A 16 -0.52 18.61 6.56
CA LYS A 16 0.82 19.18 6.75
C LYS A 16 1.45 18.70 8.05
N ASN A 17 0.61 18.37 9.04
CA ASN A 17 1.06 17.92 10.34
C ASN A 17 1.31 16.40 10.37
N PRO A 18 2.19 15.92 11.25
CA PRO A 18 2.40 14.48 11.41
C PRO A 18 1.08 13.77 11.74
N ARG A 19 0.80 12.69 11.00
CA ARG A 19 -0.40 11.85 11.19
C ARG A 19 -1.74 12.53 10.93
N GLU A 20 -1.72 13.68 10.28
CA GLU A 20 -2.92 14.40 9.90
C GLU A 20 -3.48 13.88 8.58
N THR A 21 -4.81 13.72 8.55
CA THR A 21 -5.57 13.38 7.36
C THR A 21 -6.67 14.41 7.19
N VAL A 22 -6.79 14.95 5.98
CA VAL A 22 -7.81 15.95 5.63
C VAL A 22 -8.66 15.44 4.49
N ASP A 23 -9.85 16.01 4.31
CA ASP A 23 -10.73 15.73 3.17
C ASP A 23 -11.07 14.24 2.99
N THR A 24 -11.31 13.52 4.09
CA THR A 24 -11.54 12.06 4.09
C THR A 24 -12.90 11.63 3.52
N ASP A 25 -13.82 12.59 3.36
CA ASP A 25 -15.17 12.36 2.81
C ASP A 25 -15.26 12.66 1.31
N ASN A 26 -14.15 13.00 0.65
CA ASN A 26 -14.12 13.28 -0.78
C ASN A 26 -14.63 12.08 -1.59
N GLU A 27 -15.39 12.38 -2.66
CA GLU A 27 -15.85 11.38 -3.62
C GLU A 27 -14.73 10.98 -4.60
N PHE A 28 -13.79 11.89 -4.85
CA PHE A 28 -12.63 11.65 -5.69
C PHE A 28 -11.44 11.23 -4.86
N LEU A 29 -10.62 10.37 -5.47
CA LEU A 29 -9.44 9.83 -4.84
C LEU A 29 -8.23 10.74 -5.02
N TYR A 30 -7.30 10.64 -4.08
CA TYR A 30 -5.99 11.27 -4.10
C TYR A 30 -4.92 10.25 -4.51
N SER A 31 -4.14 10.58 -5.54
CA SER A 31 -2.95 9.81 -5.92
C SER A 31 -1.87 9.99 -4.86
N HIS A 32 -1.30 8.89 -4.37
CA HIS A 32 -0.33 8.88 -3.26
C HIS A 32 -0.83 9.56 -1.97
N GLY A 33 -2.14 9.78 -1.84
CA GLY A 33 -2.73 10.59 -0.77
C GLY A 33 -2.30 12.05 -0.75
N ILE A 34 -1.78 12.56 -1.86
CA ILE A 34 -1.28 13.94 -1.96
C ILE A 34 -1.98 14.70 -3.08
N TYR A 35 -2.06 14.08 -4.27
CA TYR A 35 -2.46 14.78 -5.49
C TYR A 35 -3.94 14.49 -5.80
N PRO A 36 -4.81 15.52 -5.85
CA PRO A 36 -6.22 15.33 -6.15
C PRO A 36 -6.41 14.80 -7.57
N THR A 37 -7.43 13.95 -7.76
CA THR A 37 -7.77 13.41 -9.08
C THR A 37 -9.26 13.58 -9.37
N LYS A 38 -9.71 13.16 -10.56
CA LYS A 38 -11.13 13.02 -10.91
C LYS A 38 -11.58 11.55 -10.90
N ILE A 39 -10.80 10.66 -10.28
CA ILE A 39 -11.02 9.21 -10.23
C ILE A 39 -11.87 8.92 -8.99
N LYS A 40 -12.95 8.16 -9.14
CA LYS A 40 -13.75 7.58 -8.06
C LYS A 40 -13.38 6.12 -7.87
N LYS A 41 -13.85 5.49 -6.78
CA LYS A 41 -13.58 4.06 -6.54
C LYS A 41 -14.10 3.18 -7.70
N GLU A 42 -15.22 3.55 -8.32
CA GLU A 42 -15.84 2.80 -9.42
C GLU A 42 -15.05 2.89 -10.73
N ASP A 43 -14.16 3.90 -10.85
CA ASP A 43 -13.27 4.01 -12.00
C ASP A 43 -12.04 3.10 -11.87
N LEU A 44 -11.75 2.57 -10.67
CA LEU A 44 -10.58 1.72 -10.45
C LEU A 44 -10.77 0.32 -11.05
N PRO A 45 -9.72 -0.26 -11.67
CA PRO A 45 -9.73 -1.66 -12.08
C PRO A 45 -9.96 -2.61 -10.90
N GLU A 46 -10.48 -3.81 -11.17
CA GLU A 46 -10.68 -4.87 -10.16
C GLU A 46 -9.36 -5.30 -9.48
N SER A 47 -8.22 -4.99 -10.09
CA SER A 47 -6.89 -5.17 -9.52
C SER A 47 -6.53 -4.12 -8.48
N TYR A 48 -7.45 -3.26 -8.02
CA TYR A 48 -7.23 -2.40 -6.87
C TYR A 48 -7.99 -2.95 -5.67
N VAL A 49 -7.24 -3.24 -4.61
CA VAL A 49 -7.80 -3.79 -3.37
C VAL A 49 -7.97 -2.66 -2.36
N GLU A 50 -9.15 -2.60 -1.75
CA GLU A 50 -9.43 -1.66 -0.66
C GLU A 50 -8.58 -1.99 0.58
N ILE A 51 -7.98 -0.97 1.17
CA ILE A 51 -7.15 -1.08 2.35
C ILE A 51 -7.56 -0.05 3.40
N ARG A 52 -7.33 -0.41 4.66
CA ARG A 52 -7.38 0.50 5.80
C ARG A 52 -6.20 0.19 6.70
N SER A 53 -5.15 0.98 6.57
CA SER A 53 -3.83 0.66 7.12
C SER A 53 -3.22 1.85 7.87
N ARG A 54 -2.40 1.57 8.89
CA ARG A 54 -1.72 2.59 9.71
C ARG A 54 -0.80 3.48 8.86
N VAL A 55 -0.20 2.92 7.80
CA VAL A 55 0.67 3.66 6.85
C VAL A 55 -0.04 4.81 6.16
N ILE A 56 -1.37 4.73 6.01
CA ILE A 56 -2.25 5.79 5.51
C ILE A 56 -3.12 6.38 6.61
N TRP A 57 -2.69 6.28 7.87
CA TRP A 57 -3.40 6.79 9.06
C TRP A 57 -4.86 6.31 9.15
N TYR A 58 -5.11 5.06 8.74
CA TYR A 58 -6.44 4.45 8.72
C TYR A 58 -7.47 5.16 7.83
N MET A 59 -7.03 6.01 6.88
CA MET A 59 -7.86 6.42 5.76
C MET A 59 -8.29 5.19 4.95
N LEU A 60 -9.41 5.32 4.24
CA LEU A 60 -9.74 4.39 3.19
C LEU A 60 -8.78 4.60 2.01
N GLY A 61 -8.18 3.53 1.52
CA GLY A 61 -7.32 3.57 0.36
C GLY A 61 -7.49 2.35 -0.53
N TYR A 62 -6.80 2.38 -1.66
CA TYR A 62 -6.83 1.36 -2.69
C TYR A 62 -5.41 1.13 -3.18
N VAL A 63 -4.95 -0.12 -3.14
CA VAL A 63 -3.61 -0.52 -3.59
C VAL A 63 -3.74 -1.40 -4.81
N LYS A 64 -2.97 -1.09 -5.85
CA LYS A 64 -2.88 -1.91 -7.05
C LYS A 64 -2.26 -3.27 -6.71
N THR A 65 -2.77 -4.34 -7.29
CA THR A 65 -2.25 -5.71 -7.08
C THR A 65 -1.87 -6.39 -8.38
N ALA A 66 -2.07 -5.72 -9.52
CA ALA A 66 -1.49 -6.07 -10.81
C ALA A 66 -0.11 -5.43 -11.00
N ASP A 67 0.69 -6.02 -11.88
CA ASP A 67 2.04 -5.57 -12.26
C ASP A 67 3.02 -5.49 -11.08
N VAL A 68 2.76 -6.24 -10.00
CA VAL A 68 3.71 -6.38 -8.90
C VAL A 68 4.88 -7.23 -9.38
N VAL A 69 6.09 -6.79 -9.05
CA VAL A 69 7.36 -7.44 -9.43
C VAL A 69 7.90 -8.26 -8.27
N ASP A 70 7.76 -7.76 -7.04
CA ASP A 70 8.30 -8.41 -5.85
C ASP A 70 7.56 -7.95 -4.59
N ILE A 71 7.49 -8.84 -3.59
CA ILE A 71 6.88 -8.57 -2.29
C ILE A 71 7.74 -9.11 -1.16
N ASP A 72 7.67 -8.48 0.00
CA ASP A 72 8.26 -9.01 1.22
C ASP A 72 7.37 -8.70 2.42
N TYR A 73 7.35 -9.63 3.37
CA TYR A 73 6.57 -9.53 4.60
C TYR A 73 7.51 -9.58 5.80
N ILE A 74 7.45 -8.53 6.61
CA ILE A 74 8.22 -8.43 7.84
C ILE A 74 7.26 -8.55 9.03
N PRO A 75 7.30 -9.67 9.76
CA PRO A 75 6.54 -9.81 10.99
C PRO A 75 7.20 -9.00 12.09
N LEU A 76 6.45 -8.11 12.75
CA LEU A 76 6.99 -7.33 13.87
C LEU A 76 6.86 -8.05 15.22
N LYS A 77 6.20 -9.21 15.28
CA LYS A 77 6.08 -10.09 16.48
C LYS A 77 5.68 -9.35 17.76
N ILE A 78 4.97 -8.23 17.64
CA ILE A 78 4.49 -7.44 18.78
C ILE A 78 3.00 -7.72 18.95
N ASN A 79 2.70 -8.50 20.00
CA ASN A 79 1.43 -8.68 20.70
C ASN A 79 0.13 -9.08 19.95
N HIS A 80 0.01 -9.07 18.62
CA HIS A 80 -1.12 -9.66 17.88
C HIS A 80 -0.72 -10.03 16.43
N LEU A 81 -1.25 -11.14 15.90
CA LEU A 81 -1.05 -11.57 14.50
C LEU A 81 -1.45 -10.44 13.52
N PHE A 82 -0.60 -10.14 12.53
CA PHE A 82 -0.78 -9.14 11.45
C PHE A 82 -0.84 -7.67 11.85
N LYS A 83 -1.24 -7.32 13.08
CA LYS A 83 -1.54 -5.94 13.48
C LYS A 83 -0.37 -4.98 13.25
N ASP A 84 0.82 -5.43 13.63
CA ASP A 84 2.04 -4.63 13.53
C ASP A 84 2.91 -5.03 12.34
N ASP A 85 2.54 -6.07 11.60
CA ASP A 85 3.34 -6.56 10.49
C ASP A 85 3.27 -5.62 9.29
N TYR A 86 4.34 -5.63 8.50
CA TYR A 86 4.47 -4.84 7.29
C TYR A 86 4.59 -5.74 6.07
N MET A 87 3.97 -5.32 4.97
CA MET A 87 4.20 -5.86 3.65
C MET A 87 4.69 -4.76 2.73
N TYR A 88 5.81 -5.02 2.06
CA TYR A 88 6.44 -4.16 1.08
C TYR A 88 6.14 -4.69 -0.31
N ILE A 89 5.83 -3.78 -1.24
CA ILE A 89 5.39 -4.11 -2.59
C ILE A 89 6.20 -3.25 -3.56
N SER A 90 6.82 -3.90 -4.54
CA SER A 90 7.52 -3.25 -5.64
C SER A 90 6.87 -3.58 -6.98
N TYR A 91 6.83 -2.59 -7.87
CA TYR A 91 6.27 -2.70 -9.23
C TYR A 91 7.33 -2.47 -10.31
N LYS A 92 8.59 -2.24 -9.91
CA LYS A 92 9.69 -1.91 -10.84
C LYS A 92 10.84 -2.88 -10.73
N ASP A 93 11.42 -2.97 -9.55
CA ASP A 93 12.64 -3.71 -9.27
C ASP A 93 12.43 -4.71 -8.13
N LYS A 94 13.24 -5.75 -8.04
CA LYS A 94 13.23 -6.62 -6.87
C LYS A 94 13.57 -5.84 -5.60
N LEU A 95 12.96 -6.27 -4.49
CA LEU A 95 13.24 -5.69 -3.18
C LEU A 95 14.71 -5.97 -2.81
N SER A 96 15.30 -5.05 -2.07
CA SER A 96 16.68 -5.20 -1.59
C SER A 96 16.82 -4.71 -0.16
N TYR A 97 17.85 -5.19 0.53
CA TYR A 97 18.02 -4.97 1.96
C TYR A 97 19.30 -4.19 2.23
N LYS A 98 19.23 -3.22 3.13
CA LYS A 98 20.39 -2.46 3.59
C LYS A 98 20.34 -2.29 5.11
N ASN A 99 21.49 -2.34 5.75
CA ASN A 99 21.58 -1.95 7.15
C ASN A 99 21.54 -0.42 7.25
N ASN A 100 20.66 0.10 8.09
CA ASN A 100 20.65 1.51 8.42
C ASN A 100 21.83 1.86 9.34
N ARG A 101 21.97 3.15 9.64
CA ARG A 101 23.06 3.67 10.48
C ARG A 101 23.13 3.09 11.91
N TYR A 102 22.08 2.40 12.34
CA TYR A 102 21.98 1.76 13.66
C TYR A 102 22.12 0.23 13.58
N GLY A 103 22.40 -0.33 12.40
CA GLY A 103 22.57 -1.76 12.18
C GLY A 103 21.26 -2.54 11.99
N PHE A 104 20.11 -1.88 11.87
CA PHE A 104 18.85 -2.55 11.56
C PHE A 104 18.68 -2.71 10.05
N MET A 105 18.21 -3.89 9.64
CA MET A 105 17.90 -4.19 8.24
C MET A 105 16.64 -3.44 7.80
N GLU A 106 16.75 -2.67 6.72
CA GLU A 106 15.68 -1.95 6.07
C GLU A 106 15.42 -2.49 4.67
N VAL A 107 14.15 -2.69 4.34
CA VAL A 107 13.71 -3.00 2.98
C VAL A 107 13.77 -1.72 2.15
N THR A 108 14.38 -1.83 0.98
CA THR A 108 14.56 -0.75 0.02
C THR A 108 14.05 -1.17 -1.36
N ASN A 109 13.87 -0.20 -2.27
CA ASN A 109 13.26 -0.39 -3.60
C ASN A 109 11.80 -0.84 -3.58
N TYR A 110 11.05 -0.54 -2.52
CA TYR A 110 9.59 -0.72 -2.52
C TYR A 110 8.90 0.56 -2.99
N ASP A 111 7.74 0.43 -3.65
CA ASP A 111 6.90 1.58 -4.06
C ASP A 111 5.74 1.80 -3.07
N VAL A 112 5.22 0.72 -2.48
CA VAL A 112 4.10 0.75 -1.54
C VAL A 112 4.43 -0.09 -0.32
N CYS A 113 4.06 0.39 0.85
CA CYS A 113 4.10 -0.35 2.10
C CYS A 113 2.69 -0.37 2.68
N ILE A 114 2.24 -1.52 3.16
CA ILE A 114 0.98 -1.69 3.90
C ILE A 114 1.24 -2.42 5.22
N CYS A 115 0.32 -2.28 6.15
CA CYS A 115 0.38 -2.97 7.43
C CYS A 115 -0.99 -3.42 7.92
N GLY A 116 -1.02 -4.31 8.90
CA GLY A 116 -2.24 -4.73 9.56
C GLY A 116 -3.04 -5.75 8.74
N ASN A 117 -4.32 -5.87 9.07
CA ASN A 117 -5.24 -6.83 8.45
C ASN A 117 -5.45 -6.62 6.93
N SER A 118 -5.04 -5.46 6.39
CA SER A 118 -5.07 -5.21 4.94
C SER A 118 -4.04 -6.05 4.17
N ILE A 119 -3.06 -6.67 4.84
CA ILE A 119 -2.06 -7.53 4.20
C ILE A 119 -2.71 -8.71 3.47
N ILE A 120 -3.63 -9.42 4.13
CA ILE A 120 -4.27 -10.61 3.56
C ILE A 120 -5.03 -10.33 2.26
N PRO A 121 -5.99 -9.38 2.18
CA PRO A 121 -6.71 -9.14 0.94
C PRO A 121 -5.79 -8.62 -0.17
N VAL A 122 -4.75 -7.86 0.15
CA VAL A 122 -3.78 -7.39 -0.86
C VAL A 122 -2.96 -8.55 -1.38
N LEU A 123 -2.48 -9.45 -0.51
CA LEU A 123 -1.73 -10.64 -0.91
C LEU A 123 -2.55 -11.53 -1.86
N LEU A 124 -3.81 -11.80 -1.53
CA LEU A 124 -4.72 -12.56 -2.40
C LEU A 124 -4.94 -11.86 -3.75
N GLY A 125 -5.02 -10.53 -3.75
CA GLY A 125 -5.07 -9.75 -4.99
C GLY A 125 -3.79 -9.91 -5.82
N ILE A 126 -2.62 -9.87 -5.18
CA ILE A 126 -1.32 -10.00 -5.85
C ILE A 126 -1.16 -11.39 -6.46
N GLU A 127 -1.56 -12.44 -5.73
CA GLU A 127 -1.61 -13.80 -6.27
C GLU A 127 -2.51 -13.88 -7.50
N LYS A 128 -3.72 -13.30 -7.43
CA LYS A 128 -4.70 -13.31 -8.54
C LYS A 128 -4.23 -12.53 -9.77
N TYR A 129 -3.61 -11.36 -9.60
CA TYR A 129 -3.36 -10.43 -10.70
C TYR A 129 -1.90 -10.29 -11.13
N SER A 130 -0.94 -10.78 -10.33
CA SER A 130 0.50 -10.72 -10.63
C SER A 130 1.17 -12.10 -10.60
N ASN A 131 0.47 -13.18 -10.23
CA ASN A 131 1.03 -14.55 -10.11
C ASN A 131 2.28 -14.63 -9.21
N ILE A 132 2.36 -13.77 -8.20
CA ILE A 132 3.40 -13.82 -7.17
C ILE A 132 2.83 -14.52 -5.96
N TYR A 133 3.51 -15.59 -5.56
CA TYR A 133 3.15 -16.38 -4.39
C TYR A 133 4.04 -16.03 -3.23
N PHE A 134 3.45 -15.98 -2.04
CA PHE A 134 4.24 -15.83 -0.82
C PHE A 134 5.12 -17.06 -0.60
N LYS A 135 6.44 -16.85 -0.46
CA LYS A 135 7.37 -17.93 -0.11
C LYS A 135 7.48 -17.98 1.41
N SER A 136 6.89 -19.01 2.00
CA SER A 136 6.98 -19.33 3.43
C SER A 136 8.38 -19.79 3.83
#